data_AF-A0A353E7P9-F1
#
_entry.id   AF-A0A353E7P9-F1
#
_cell.length_a   1.000
_cell.length_b   1.000
_cell.length_c   1.000
_cell.angle_alpha   90.00
_cell.angle_beta   90.00
_cell.angle_gamma   90.00
#
_symmetry.space_group_name_H-M   'P 1'
#
loop_
_entity.id
_entity.type
_entity.pdbx_description
1 polymer ?
#
loop_
_entity_poly.entity_id
_entity_poly.type
_entity_poly.pdbx_seq_one_letter_code
_entity_poly.pdbx_strand_id
1 'polypeptide(L)' 'MMAMPMQAQMFFGKAKEVSDSAYLAQAQTPPMGWNSWNKFGCNVSEKLIMDMADKMVETGMKDAGYQY' A
#
# COMPACT_ATOMS: atom_id res chain seq x y z
N MET A 1 32.48 -21.99 35.09
CA MET A 1 32.53 -21.74 33.63
C MET A 1 31.13 -21.34 33.17
N MET A 2 30.90 -20.06 32.89
CA MET A 2 29.62 -19.56 32.38
C MET A 2 29.64 -19.64 30.85
N ALA A 3 28.67 -20.31 30.25
CA ALA A 3 28.45 -20.28 28.80
C ALA A 3 27.46 -19.16 28.48
N MET A 4 27.91 -18.10 27.80
CA MET A 4 27.04 -17.07 27.23
C MET A 4 26.41 -17.60 25.92
N PRO A 5 25.10 -17.40 25.69
CA PRO A 5 24.51 -17.67 24.39
C PRO A 5 24.91 -16.56 23.41
N MET A 6 25.45 -16.98 22.27
CA MET A 6 25.83 -16.10 21.16
C MET A 6 24.55 -15.66 20.44
N GLN A 7 24.04 -14.46 20.72
CA GLN A 7 23.00 -13.83 19.91
C GLN A 7 23.59 -13.50 18.54
N ALA A 8 23.25 -14.28 17.52
CA ALA A 8 23.46 -13.93 16.12
C ALA A 8 22.52 -12.77 15.77
N GLN A 9 23.03 -11.54 15.76
CA GLN A 9 22.31 -10.38 15.26
C GLN A 9 22.36 -10.38 13.74
N MET A 10 21.21 -10.64 13.12
CA MET A 10 21.01 -10.48 11.68
C MET A 10 21.03 -8.97 11.37
N PHE A 11 22.14 -8.49 10.78
CA PHE A 11 22.27 -7.12 10.30
C PHE A 11 21.51 -6.92 8.99
N PHE A 12 20.18 -6.87 9.05
CA PHE A 12 19.43 -6.07 8.08
C PHE A 12 19.43 -4.63 8.58
N GLY A 13 19.52 -3.67 7.65
CA GLY A 13 19.84 -2.26 7.93
C GLY A 13 19.08 -1.63 9.10
N LYS A 14 19.67 -0.59 9.68
CA LYS A 14 19.15 0.14 10.84
C LYS A 14 17.63 0.31 10.73
N ALA A 15 16.87 -0.28 11.66
CA ALA A 15 15.43 -0.13 11.70
C ALA A 15 15.11 1.37 11.74
N LYS A 16 14.39 1.87 10.74
CA LYS A 16 13.81 3.20 10.81
C LYS A 16 12.70 3.10 11.85
N GLU A 17 12.94 3.59 13.06
CA GLU A 17 11.88 3.79 14.04
C GLU A 17 10.89 4.80 13.44
N VAL A 18 9.82 4.28 12.86
CA VAL A 18 8.67 5.04 12.43
C VAL A 18 7.65 4.91 13.54
N SER A 19 7.28 6.02 14.16
CA SER A 19 6.28 6.01 15.22
C SER A 19 4.96 5.45 14.70
N ASP A 20 4.24 4.72 15.55
CA ASP A 20 2.89 4.22 15.22
C ASP A 20 1.96 5.34 14.74
N SER A 21 2.18 6.56 15.25
CA SER A 21 1.48 7.78 14.81
C SER A 21 1.63 8.08 13.32
N ALA A 22 2.76 7.74 12.70
CA ALA A 22 2.98 8.00 11.27
C ALA A 22 2.20 7.03 10.37
N TYR A 23 1.92 5.81 10.84
CA TYR A 23 1.03 4.88 10.14
C TYR A 23 -0.44 5.28 10.30
N LEU A 24 -0.83 5.64 11.53
CA LEU A 24 -2.19 6.12 11.82
C LEU A 24 -2.52 7.43 11.08
N ALA A 25 -1.53 8.27 10.79
CA ALA A 25 -1.72 9.51 10.05
C ALA A 25 -2.09 9.31 8.57
N GLN A 26 -1.80 8.16 7.95
CA GLN A 26 -2.07 7.93 6.52
C GLN A 26 -3.52 7.58 6.20
N ALA A 27 -4.26 7.00 7.15
CA ALA A 27 -5.62 6.51 6.95
C ALA A 27 -6.59 7.10 8.00
N GLN A 28 -6.52 8.42 8.19
CA GLN A 28 -7.43 9.14 9.11
C GLN A 28 -8.90 9.09 8.67
N THR A 29 -9.13 8.86 7.37
CA THR A 29 -10.44 8.55 6.80
C THR A 29 -10.35 7.25 6.01
N PRO A 30 -11.48 6.53 5.81
CA PRO A 30 -11.47 5.33 4.98
C PRO A 30 -10.88 5.63 3.58
N PRO A 31 -9.86 4.87 3.12
CA PRO A 31 -9.27 5.10 1.81
C PRO A 31 -10.29 4.79 0.72
N MET A 32 -10.36 5.65 -0.28
CA MET A 32 -11.27 5.49 -1.42
C MET A 32 -10.48 5.22 -2.69
N GLY A 33 -10.92 4.21 -3.45
CA GLY A 33 -10.20 3.75 -4.62
C GLY A 33 -10.98 2.71 -5.43
N TRP A 34 -10.30 2.11 -6.41
CA TRP A 34 -10.82 1.11 -7.32
C TRP A 34 -10.01 -0.19 -7.22
N ASN A 35 -10.67 -1.32 -7.44
CA ASN A 35 -10.04 -2.64 -7.40
C ASN A 35 -10.44 -3.46 -8.63
N SER A 36 -9.43 -3.95 -9.36
CA SER A 36 -9.60 -4.77 -10.56
C SER A 36 -10.18 -6.16 -10.28
N TRP A 37 -9.93 -6.74 -9.11
CA TRP A 37 -10.30 -8.10 -8.76
C TRP A 37 -11.81 -8.35 -8.84
N ASN A 38 -12.61 -7.40 -8.33
CA ASN A 38 -14.07 -7.52 -8.26
C ASN A 38 -14.72 -7.80 -9.62
N LYS A 39 -14.10 -7.36 -10.71
CA LYS A 39 -14.63 -7.52 -12.06
C LYS A 39 -13.80 -8.45 -12.93
N PHE A 40 -12.47 -8.38 -12.81
CA PHE A 40 -11.54 -8.96 -13.78
C PHE A 40 -10.79 -10.19 -13.26
N GLY A 41 -10.70 -10.39 -11.94
CA GLY A 41 -9.94 -11.50 -11.36
C GLY A 41 -8.49 -11.54 -11.88
N CYS A 42 -8.06 -12.70 -12.40
CA CYS A 42 -6.73 -12.87 -12.98
C CYS A 42 -6.55 -12.19 -14.35
N ASN A 43 -7.61 -11.73 -15.00
CA ASN A 43 -7.55 -11.12 -16.33
C ASN A 43 -7.19 -9.63 -16.25
N VAL A 44 -6.03 -9.33 -15.67
CA VAL A 44 -5.48 -7.97 -15.51
C VAL A 44 -4.29 -7.77 -16.43
N SER A 45 -4.18 -6.55 -16.99
CA SER A 45 -3.04 -6.12 -17.81
C SER A 45 -2.71 -4.65 -17.51
N GLU A 46 -1.50 -4.21 -17.83
CA GLU A 46 -1.09 -2.81 -17.70
C GLU A 46 -2.05 -1.87 -18.41
N LYS A 47 -2.41 -2.20 -19.66
CA LYS A 47 -3.37 -1.41 -20.45
C LYS A 47 -4.71 -1.23 -19.73
N LEU A 48 -5.26 -2.30 -19.15
CA LEU A 48 -6.52 -2.24 -18.41
C LEU A 48 -6.41 -1.27 -17.22
N ILE A 49 -5.31 -1.33 -16.46
CA ILE A 49 -5.13 -0.46 -15.29
C ILE A 49 -5.02 1.00 -15.71
N MET A 50 -4.25 1.30 -16.77
CA MET A 50 -4.13 2.66 -17.31
C MET A 50 -5.48 3.18 -17.82
N ASP A 51 -6.18 2.40 -18.64
CA ASP A 51 -7.50 2.78 -19.17
C ASP A 51 -8.51 3.05 -18.03
N MET A 52 -8.48 2.26 -16.95
CA MET A 52 -9.35 2.48 -15.78
C MET A 52 -8.97 3.73 -14.99
N ALA A 53 -7.68 4.01 -14.82
CA ALA A 53 -7.20 5.23 -14.18
C ALA A 53 -7.65 6.47 -14.97
N ASP A 54 -7.53 6.45 -16.29
CA ASP A 54 -8.02 7.53 -17.16
C ASP A 54 -9.53 7.72 -17.00
N LYS A 55 -10.31 6.64 -16.99
CA LYS A 55 -11.76 6.71 -16.76
C LYS A 55 -12.14 7.27 -15.39
N MET A 56 -11.38 6.97 -14.34
CA MET A 56 -11.61 7.54 -12.99
C MET A 56 -11.42 9.07 -12.99
N VAL A 57 -10.50 9.59 -13.80
CA VAL A 57 -10.34 11.04 -13.98
C VAL A 57 -11.46 11.62 -14.82
N GLU A 58 -11.73 11.04 -15.99
CA GLU A 58 -12.75 11.53 -16.94
C GLU A 58 -14.16 11.59 -16.34
N THR A 59 -14.49 10.66 -15.46
CA THR A 59 -15.80 10.57 -14.79
C THR A 59 -15.89 11.38 -13.50
N GLY A 60 -14.79 12.03 -13.07
CA GLY A 60 -14.74 12.82 -11.84
C GLY A 60 -14.62 12.00 -10.55
N MET A 61 -14.41 10.68 -10.64
CA MET A 61 -14.21 9.84 -9.43
C MET A 61 -12.96 10.26 -8.65
N LYS A 62 -11.89 10.67 -9.34
CA LYS A 62 -10.70 11.21 -8.68
C LYS A 62 -11.03 12.44 -7.84
N ASP A 63 -11.83 13.36 -8.37
CA ASP A 63 -12.22 14.60 -7.69
C ASP A 63 -13.20 14.33 -6.54
N ALA A 64 -13.99 13.26 -6.63
CA ALA A 64 -14.80 12.74 -5.54
C ALA A 64 -13.98 12.05 -4.43
N GLY A 65 -12.66 11.90 -4.61
CA GLY A 65 -11.72 11.38 -3.61
C GLY A 65 -11.23 9.94 -3.84
N TYR A 66 -11.58 9.30 -4.96
CA TYR A 66 -11.05 7.97 -5.31
C TYR A 66 -9.62 8.09 -5.85
N GLN A 67 -8.64 7.81 -5.00
CA GLN A 67 -7.22 8.05 -5.26
C GLN A 67 -6.37 6.78 -5.38
N TYR A 68 -6.94 5.62 -5.03
CA TYR A 68 -6.23 4.33 -4.96
C TYR A 68 -6.75 3.32 -5.97
#